data_AF-A0AAV5M015-F1
#
_entry.id   AF-A0AAV5M015-F1
#
_cell.length_a   1.000
_cell.length_b   1.000
_cell.length_c   1.000
_cell.angle_alpha   90.00
_cell.angle_beta   90.00
_cell.angle_gamma   90.00
#
_symmetry.space_group_name_H-M   'P 1'
#
loop_
_entity.id
_entity.type
_entity.pdbx_description
1 polymer ?
#
loop_
_entity_poly.entity_id
_entity_poly.type
_entity_poly.pdbx_seq_one_letter_code
_entity_poly.pdbx_strand_id
1 'polypeptide(L)'
;MGKKRTSLVNVLFGWIKRHSMKVKVFLGTLAALGSLVVLKYLVRDHGSFFVASETIHALGILQKFVDEQQKKEIKDILVRYDRTLLVADPRRCEPKKFGGGGARARFQKSYR
;
A
#
# COMPACT_ATOMS: atom_id res chain seq x y z
N MET A 1 8.28 20.66 22.51
CA MET A 1 8.85 20.56 21.14
C MET A 1 9.91 19.45 21.12
N GLY A 2 9.56 18.25 20.64
CA GLY A 2 10.46 17.10 20.65
C GLY A 2 11.55 17.21 19.58
N LYS A 3 12.83 17.10 19.98
CA LYS A 3 13.96 16.97 19.05
C LYS A 3 13.73 15.72 18.20
N LYS A 4 13.45 15.89 16.90
CA LYS A 4 13.45 14.77 15.93
C LYS A 4 14.84 14.15 15.98
N ARG A 5 14.99 12.98 16.61
CA ARG A 5 16.24 12.21 16.57
C ARG A 5 16.45 11.81 15.12
N THR A 6 17.28 12.55 14.40
CA THR A 6 17.69 12.16 13.05
C THR A 6 18.49 10.89 13.18
N SER A 7 17.92 9.75 12.78
CA SER A 7 18.66 8.50 12.78
C SER A 7 19.84 8.63 11.82
N LEU A 8 21.00 8.09 12.22
CA LEU A 8 22.19 8.06 11.37
C LEU A 8 21.88 7.44 9.99
N VAL A 9 20.97 6.47 9.97
CA VAL A 9 20.43 5.84 8.76
C VAL A 9 19.73 6.86 7.85
N ASN A 10 18.87 7.73 8.40
CA ASN A 10 18.16 8.73 7.62
C ASN A 10 19.09 9.83 7.05
N VAL A 11 20.15 10.17 7.79
CA VAL A 11 21.19 11.10 7.32
C VAL A 11 21.99 10.49 6.16
N LEU A 12 22.39 9.23 6.30
CA LEU A 12 23.07 8.46 5.25
C LEU A 12 22.20 8.32 4.00
N PHE A 13 20.92 7.98 4.18
CA PHE A 13 19.98 7.83 3.07
C PHE A 13 19.71 9.16 2.35
N GLY A 14 19.65 10.26 3.11
CA GLY A 14 19.55 11.62 2.56
C GLY A 14 20.78 12.02 1.76
N TRP A 15 21.98 11.65 2.23
CA TRP A 15 23.24 11.86 1.52
C TRP A 15 23.33 11.04 0.22
N ILE A 16 22.95 9.75 0.25
CA ILE A 16 22.88 8.89 -0.94
C ILE A 16 21.89 9.43 -1.97
N LYS A 17 20.73 9.91 -1.53
CA LYS A 17 19.71 10.50 -2.43
C LYS A 17 20.20 11.75 -3.17
N ARG A 18 21.17 12.48 -2.62
CA ARG A 18 21.77 13.69 -3.23
C ARG A 18 22.70 13.38 -4.41
N HIS A 19 23.19 12.15 -4.54
CA HIS A 19 24.10 11.78 -5.63
C HIS A 19 23.37 11.45 -6.94
N SER A 20 24.09 11.66 -8.05
CA SER A 20 23.63 11.33 -9.41
C SER A 20 23.28 9.84 -9.56
N MET A 21 22.35 9.52 -10.47
CA MET A 21 21.91 8.15 -10.72
C MET A 21 23.07 7.20 -11.05
N LYS A 22 24.11 7.69 -11.73
CA LYS A 22 25.32 6.91 -12.05
C LYS A 22 26.06 6.43 -10.79
N VAL A 23 26.16 7.29 -9.77
CA VAL A 23 26.81 7.00 -8.48
C VAL A 23 25.97 6.03 -7.67
N LYS A 24 24.64 6.15 -7.70
CA LYS A 24 23.73 5.23 -7.02
C LYS A 24 23.80 3.82 -7.58
N VAL A 25 23.85 3.72 -8.91
CA VAL A 25 24.03 2.42 -9.59
C VAL A 25 25.38 1.82 -9.21
N PHE A 26 26.46 2.60 -9.27
CA PHE A 26 27.80 2.13 -8.88
C PHE A 26 27.86 1.65 -7.42
N LEU A 27 27.33 2.44 -6.48
CA LEU A 27 27.29 2.08 -5.06
C LEU A 27 26.45 0.83 -4.82
N GLY A 28 25.31 0.69 -5.51
CA GLY A 28 24.47 -0.51 -5.46
C GLY A 28 25.19 -1.75 -5.99
N THR A 29 25.87 -1.64 -7.14
CA THR A 29 26.65 -2.76 -7.70
C THR A 29 27.81 -3.18 -6.81
N LEU A 30 28.50 -2.22 -6.19
CA LEU A 30 29.65 -2.49 -5.34
C LEU A 30 29.22 -3.11 -4.00
N ALA A 31 28.10 -2.66 -3.44
CA ALA A 31 27.49 -3.28 -2.27
C ALA A 31 27.00 -4.72 -2.56
N ALA A 32 26.43 -4.97 -3.74
CA ALA A 32 25.98 -6.30 -4.16
C ALA A 32 27.15 -7.28 -4.41
N LEU A 33 28.23 -6.81 -5.04
CA LEU A 33 29.44 -7.62 -5.21
C LEU A 33 30.13 -7.87 -3.87
N GLY A 34 30.20 -6.85 -3.01
CA GLY A 34 30.74 -6.97 -1.66
C GLY A 34 29.96 -7.97 -0.82
N SER A 35 28.62 -7.93 -0.86
CA SER A 35 27.79 -8.89 -0.13
C SER A 35 28.01 -10.33 -0.61
N LEU A 36 28.21 -10.55 -1.91
CA LEU A 36 28.49 -11.87 -2.48
C LEU A 36 29.85 -12.43 -2.01
N VAL A 37 30.89 -11.58 -2.00
CA VAL A 37 32.23 -11.96 -1.51
C VAL A 37 32.17 -12.26 -0.02
N VAL A 38 31.49 -11.41 0.77
CA VAL A 38 31.28 -11.63 2.20
C VAL A 38 30.55 -12.94 2.43
N LEU A 39 29.44 -13.20 1.73
CA LEU A 39 28.68 -14.45 1.86
C LEU A 39 29.54 -15.68 1.54
N LYS A 40 30.39 -15.61 0.51
CA LYS A 40 31.32 -16.68 0.13
C LYS A 40 32.39 -16.97 1.19
N TYR A 41 32.83 -15.95 1.94
CA TYR A 41 33.84 -16.12 3.00
C TYR A 41 33.23 -16.47 4.37
N LEU A 42 32.01 -16.02 4.65
CA LEU A 42 31.32 -16.23 5.94
C LEU A 42 30.55 -17.56 6.00
N VAL A 43 29.96 -18.01 4.89
CA VAL A 43 29.12 -19.21 4.88
C VAL A 43 29.97 -20.42 4.51
N ARG A 44 30.45 -21.13 5.53
CA ARG A 44 31.11 -22.44 5.37
C ARG A 44 30.12 -23.61 5.49
N ASP A 45 29.02 -23.42 6.20
CA ASP A 45 27.92 -24.40 6.33
C ASP A 45 26.73 -24.04 5.44
N HIS A 46 26.65 -24.70 4.29
CA HIS A 46 25.58 -24.48 3.31
C HIS A 46 24.21 -25.04 3.76
N GLY A 47 24.19 -25.98 4.73
CA GLY A 47 22.95 -26.60 5.22
C GLY A 47 22.04 -25.63 5.98
N SER A 48 22.59 -24.84 6.89
CA SER A 48 21.81 -23.88 7.70
C SER A 48 21.24 -22.73 6.87
N PHE A 49 21.94 -22.32 5.81
CA PHE A 49 21.48 -21.26 4.91
C PHE A 49 20.30 -21.71 4.05
N PHE A 50 20.32 -22.96 3.57
CA PHE A 50 19.21 -23.53 2.81
C PHE A 50 17.94 -23.58 3.67
N VAL A 51 18.03 -24.13 4.88
CA VAL A 51 16.90 -24.20 5.83
C VAL A 51 16.40 -22.80 6.22
N ALA A 52 17.30 -21.84 6.45
CA ALA A 52 16.90 -20.46 6.74
C ALA A 52 16.17 -19.80 5.56
N SER A 53 16.66 -20.01 4.33
CA SER A 53 16.02 -19.44 3.13
C SER A 53 14.63 -20.03 2.87
N GLU A 54 14.49 -21.34 3.04
CA GLU A 54 13.24 -22.08 2.85
C GLU A 54 12.20 -21.68 3.90
N THR A 55 12.61 -21.58 5.18
CA THR A 55 11.73 -21.15 6.27
C THR A 55 11.25 -19.72 6.10
N ILE A 56 12.12 -18.78 5.72
CA ILE A 56 11.71 -17.39 5.43
C ILE A 56 10.73 -17.35 4.26
N HIS A 57 10.97 -18.16 3.22
CA HIS A 57 10.07 -18.23 2.08
C HIS A 57 8.69 -18.79 2.47
N ALA A 58 8.66 -19.90 3.21
CA ALA A 58 7.44 -20.50 3.72
C ALA A 58 6.66 -19.54 4.65
N LEU A 59 7.34 -18.86 5.56
CA LEU A 59 6.73 -17.85 6.43
C LEU A 59 6.13 -16.69 5.63
N GLY A 60 6.83 -16.20 4.61
CA GLY A 60 6.32 -15.14 3.72
C GLY A 60 5.06 -15.57 2.97
N ILE A 61 5.01 -16.82 2.51
CA ILE A 61 3.84 -17.40 1.85
C ILE A 61 2.68 -17.49 2.84
N LEU A 62 2.91 -18.03 4.05
CA LEU A 62 1.88 -18.17 5.08
C LEU A 62 1.30 -16.82 5.50
N GLN A 63 2.17 -15.84 5.78
CA GLN A 63 1.72 -14.49 6.15
C GLN A 63 0.84 -13.87 5.06
N LYS A 64 1.26 -13.97 3.80
CA LYS A 64 0.49 -13.45 2.66
C LYS A 64 -0.91 -14.07 2.60
N PHE A 65 -1.03 -15.39 2.79
CA PHE A 65 -2.32 -16.05 2.73
C PHE A 65 -3.23 -15.69 3.90
N VAL A 66 -2.68 -15.57 5.12
CA VAL A 66 -3.44 -15.14 6.31
C VAL A 66 -3.97 -13.72 6.12
N ASP A 67 -3.13 -12.78 5.67
CA ASP A 67 -3.55 -11.39 5.44
C ASP A 67 -4.66 -11.29 4.37
N GLU A 68 -4.58 -12.10 3.32
CA GLU A 68 -5.62 -12.15 2.27
C GLU A 68 -6.93 -12.76 2.78
N GLN A 69 -6.88 -13.81 3.62
CA GLN A 69 -8.09 -14.36 4.25
C GLN A 69 -8.76 -13.31 5.15
N GLN A 70 -8.00 -12.64 6.03
CA GLN A 70 -8.54 -11.62 6.93
C GLN A 70 -9.19 -10.45 6.18
N LYS A 71 -8.54 -9.94 5.12
CA LYS A 71 -9.14 -8.89 4.28
C LYS A 71 -10.45 -9.33 3.64
N LYS A 72 -10.52 -10.58 3.18
CA LYS A 72 -11.72 -11.14 2.55
C LYS A 72 -12.86 -11.28 3.56
N GLU A 73 -12.59 -11.80 4.75
CA GLU A 73 -13.59 -11.92 5.82
C GLU A 73 -14.16 -10.55 6.23
N ILE A 74 -13.29 -9.56 6.47
CA ILE A 74 -13.71 -8.21 6.82
C ILE A 74 -14.55 -7.60 5.70
N LYS A 75 -14.13 -7.76 4.44
CA LYS A 75 -14.88 -7.29 3.28
C LYS A 75 -16.26 -7.94 3.21
N ASP A 76 -16.37 -9.25 3.40
CA ASP A 76 -17.64 -9.97 3.34
C ASP A 76 -18.58 -9.54 4.47
N ILE A 77 -18.07 -9.31 5.68
CA ILE A 77 -18.83 -8.77 6.81
C ILE A 77 -19.36 -7.37 6.47
N LEU A 78 -18.51 -6.48 5.96
CA LEU A 78 -18.90 -5.11 5.63
C LEU A 78 -19.93 -5.06 4.49
N VAL A 79 -19.76 -5.89 3.45
CA VAL A 79 -20.72 -5.99 2.35
C VAL A 79 -22.09 -6.50 2.83
N ARG A 80 -22.11 -7.48 3.75
CA ARG A 80 -23.36 -8.01 4.32
C ARG A 80 -24.09 -6.98 5.18
N TYR A 81 -23.35 -6.13 5.89
CA TYR A 81 -23.93 -5.09 6.73
C TYR A 81 -24.43 -3.91 5.89
N ASP A 82 -23.54 -3.21 5.21
CA ASP A 82 -23.89 -2.07 4.34
C ASP A 82 -22.79 -1.84 3.29
N ARG A 83 -23.17 -2.01 2.02
CA ARG A 83 -22.27 -1.83 0.87
C ARG A 83 -21.78 -0.38 0.73
N THR A 84 -22.52 0.61 1.23
CA THR A 84 -22.15 2.02 1.14
C THR A 84 -20.91 2.37 1.98
N LEU A 85 -20.55 1.52 2.95
CA LEU A 85 -19.30 1.64 3.72
C LEU A 85 -18.04 1.40 2.86
N LEU A 86 -18.17 0.65 1.77
CA LEU A 86 -17.05 0.32 0.86
C LEU A 86 -17.12 1.05 -0.47
N VAL A 87 -18.31 1.42 -0.92
CA VAL A 87 -18.55 2.06 -2.22
C VAL A 87 -19.38 3.32 -2.02
N ALA A 88 -18.94 4.43 -2.59
CA ALA A 88 -19.69 5.69 -2.52
C ALA A 88 -21.07 5.57 -3.19
N ASP A 89 -22.10 6.17 -2.59
CA ASP A 89 -23.45 6.24 -3.17
C ASP A 89 -23.43 7.11 -4.45
N PRO A 90 -23.86 6.58 -5.62
CA PRO A 90 -23.88 7.33 -6.87
C PRO A 90 -24.97 8.40 -6.94
N ARG A 91 -25.91 8.45 -5.99
CA ARG A 91 -27.04 9.41 -6.03
C ARG A 91 -26.55 10.86 -6.04
N ARG A 92 -27.07 11.64 -6.98
CA ARG A 92 -26.82 13.08 -7.14
C ARG A 92 -28.15 13.83 -7.22
N CYS A 93 -28.14 15.09 -6.79
CA CYS A 93 -29.31 15.96 -6.91
C CYS A 93 -29.62 16.21 -8.39
N GLU A 94 -30.84 15.90 -8.81
CA GLU A 94 -31.32 16.22 -10.16
C GLU A 94 -31.43 17.75 -10.34
N PRO A 95 -31.07 18.31 -11.51
CA PRO A 95 -31.19 19.72 -11.77
C PRO A 95 -32.66 20.17 -11.82
N LYS A 96 -32.92 21.40 -11.36
CA LYS A 96 -34.26 22.00 -11.32
C LYS A 96 -34.76 22.36 -12.72
N LYS A 97 -36.00 21.98 -13.04
CA LYS A 97 -36.71 22.39 -14.27
C LYS A 97 -37.68 23.54 -13.98
N PHE A 98 -38.00 24.35 -14.98
CA PHE A 98 -38.93 25.48 -14.84
C PHE A 98 -40.35 25.01 -14.45
N GLY A 99 -41.17 25.88 -13.88
CA GLY A 99 -42.61 25.60 -13.69
C GLY A 99 -42.98 24.84 -12.42
N GLY A 100 -42.14 24.84 -11.38
CA GLY A 100 -42.47 24.36 -10.04
C GLY A 100 -41.29 24.53 -9.06
N GLY A 101 -41.46 24.11 -7.80
CA GLY A 101 -40.48 24.29 -6.72
C GLY A 101 -39.27 23.33 -6.72
N GLY A 102 -39.42 22.13 -7.28
CA GLY A 102 -38.36 21.09 -7.28
C GLY A 102 -38.03 20.54 -8.67
N ALA A 103 -37.06 19.63 -8.77
CA ALA A 103 -36.65 19.01 -10.03
C ALA A 103 -37.80 18.34 -10.79
N ARG A 104 -38.77 17.78 -10.06
CA ARG A 104 -39.95 17.09 -10.60
C ARG A 104 -41.29 17.77 -10.26
N ALA A 105 -41.31 18.77 -9.38
CA ALA A 105 -42.55 19.42 -8.97
C ALA A 105 -43.05 20.39 -10.03
N ARG A 106 -44.38 20.53 -10.15
CA ARG A 106 -45.04 21.49 -11.04
C ARG A 106 -46.02 22.36 -10.25
N PHE A 107 -46.21 23.60 -10.68
CA PHE A 107 -47.29 24.44 -10.15
C PHE A 107 -48.65 23.89 -10.57
N GLN A 108 -49.60 23.88 -9.64
CA GLN A 108 -50.98 23.47 -9.92
C GLN A 108 -51.62 24.43 -10.93
N LYS A 109 -52.29 23.89 -11.94
CA LYS A 109 -53.07 24.68 -12.88
C LYS A 109 -54.53 24.67 -12.48
N SER A 110 -55.19 25.83 -12.54
CA SER A 110 -56.64 25.93 -12.60
C SER A 110 -57.05 25.91 -14.07
N TYR A 111 -57.86 24.92 -14.46
CA TYR A 111 -58.49 24.90 -15.77
C TYR A 111 -59.81 25.65 -15.67
N ARG A 112 -60.09 26.49 -16.66
CA ARG A 112 -61.31 27.29 -16.77
C ARG A 112 -61.90 27.08 -18.15
#